data_AF-A0A414U8J7-F1
#
_entry.id   AF-A0A414U8J7-F1
#
_cell.length_a   1.000
_cell.length_b   1.000
_cell.length_c   1.000
_cell.angle_alpha   90.00
_cell.angle_beta   90.00
_cell.angle_gamma   90.00
#
_symmetry.space_group_name_H-M   'P 1'
#
loop_
_entity.id
_entity.type
_entity.pdbx_description
1 polymer ?
#
loop_
_entity_poly.entity_id
_entity_poly.type
_entity_poly.pdbx_seq_one_letter_code
_entity_poly.pdbx_strand_id
1 'polypeptide(L)'
;MDRDPEVDRKSQPRIRVFQTECNPVFGTVCRQPERSRQKNSSIGGQAVKTVKVTPDNIISVIDVDFDDFHELQKAVDGHFETVSTKTLYETFKMPVIMLVDEDGIMKQKEVNRLGSYFYDADRHGWPILGDVVFAIAAGEDIEAPSDAEALKIFLKMNFSYLKEE
;
A
#
# COMPACT_ATOMS: atom_id res chain seq x y z
N MET A 1 -6.00 50.08 19.37
CA MET A 1 -6.91 49.58 18.31
C MET A 1 -5.98 48.94 17.31
N ASP A 2 -5.58 47.73 17.65
CA ASP A 2 -4.39 47.10 17.11
C ASP A 2 -4.83 46.06 16.08
N ARG A 3 -4.15 46.10 14.94
CA ARG A 3 -4.38 45.23 13.78
C ARG A 3 -3.87 43.83 14.12
N ASP A 4 -4.72 42.82 13.96
CA ASP A 4 -4.32 41.42 13.85
C ASP A 4 -3.65 41.17 12.49
N PRO A 5 -2.51 40.45 12.45
CA PRO A 5 -2.09 39.74 11.26
C PRO A 5 -1.96 38.22 11.52
N GLU A 6 -2.80 37.47 10.82
CA GLU A 6 -2.40 36.45 9.85
C GLU A 6 -1.66 35.17 10.32
N VAL A 7 -2.42 34.06 10.30
CA VAL A 7 -2.12 32.76 9.64
C VAL A 7 -0.83 32.01 10.05
N ASP A 8 -1.02 30.86 10.70
CA ASP A 8 -0.27 29.64 10.36
C ASP A 8 -1.20 28.42 10.42
N ARG A 9 -1.91 28.16 9.31
CA ARG A 9 -2.48 26.83 9.03
C ARG A 9 -1.42 26.02 8.29
N LYS A 10 -0.51 25.37 9.01
CA LYS A 10 0.24 24.23 8.48
C LYS A 10 -0.50 22.94 8.81
N SER A 11 -1.59 22.70 8.09
CA SER A 11 -2.09 21.34 7.92
C SER A 11 -1.11 20.61 7.01
N GLN A 12 -0.23 19.79 7.59
CA GLN A 12 0.46 18.74 6.85
C GLN A 12 -0.60 17.87 6.14
N PRO A 13 -0.36 17.39 4.91
CA PRO A 13 -1.28 16.46 4.30
C PRO A 13 -1.18 15.14 5.07
N ARG A 14 -2.16 14.87 5.94
CA ARG A 14 -2.51 13.49 6.27
C ARG A 14 -2.86 12.83 4.94
N ILE A 15 -2.18 11.75 4.59
CA ILE A 15 -2.66 10.83 3.56
C ILE A 15 -3.96 10.26 4.11
N ARG A 16 -5.06 10.93 3.80
CA ARG A 16 -6.38 10.47 4.18
C ARG A 16 -6.67 9.28 3.29
N VAL A 17 -6.94 8.14 3.92
CA VAL A 17 -7.62 7.02 3.28
C VAL A 17 -8.92 7.56 2.68
N PHE A 18 -8.93 7.80 1.36
CA PHE A 18 -10.18 8.04 0.66
C PHE A 18 -10.89 6.70 0.57
N GLN A 19 -11.74 6.44 1.56
CA GLN A 19 -12.74 5.38 1.50
C GLN A 19 -13.64 5.66 0.30
N THR A 20 -13.41 4.97 -0.81
CA THR A 20 -14.50 4.72 -1.76
C THR A 20 -15.49 3.81 -1.04
N GLU A 21 -16.70 4.34 -0.86
CA GLU A 21 -17.76 3.78 -0.02
C GLU A 21 -18.03 2.30 -0.35
N CYS A 22 -17.76 1.42 0.60
CA CYS A 22 -18.27 0.06 0.63
C CYS A 22 -19.29 -0.10 1.77
N ASN A 23 -20.57 -0.20 1.35
CA ASN A 23 -21.83 -0.61 1.99
C ASN A 23 -21.83 -1.12 3.48
N PRO A 24 -22.87 -0.80 4.30
CA PRO A 24 -22.84 -0.88 5.76
C PRO A 24 -23.38 -2.22 6.31
N VAL A 25 -22.64 -3.33 6.13
CA VAL A 25 -23.12 -4.64 6.61
C VAL A 25 -22.30 -5.25 7.76
N PHE A 26 -21.11 -4.77 8.08
CA PHE A 26 -20.28 -5.44 9.09
C PHE A 26 -20.04 -4.60 10.34
N GLY A 27 -21.01 -4.66 11.25
CA GLY A 27 -20.73 -4.54 12.68
C GLY A 27 -20.06 -5.81 13.18
N THR A 28 -18.89 -5.69 13.81
CA THR A 28 -18.56 -6.18 15.16
C THR A 28 -17.06 -5.99 15.40
N VAL A 29 -16.77 -5.32 16.52
CA VAL A 29 -15.47 -4.96 17.10
C VAL A 29 -14.58 -6.19 17.33
N CYS A 30 -13.35 -6.16 16.82
CA CYS A 30 -12.23 -6.95 17.34
C CYS A 30 -11.21 -5.97 17.96
N ARG A 31 -11.24 -5.83 19.29
CA ARG A 31 -10.19 -5.13 20.06
C ARG A 31 -8.91 -5.96 20.04
N GLN A 32 -7.82 -5.41 19.52
CA GLN A 32 -6.47 -5.90 19.82
C GLN A 32 -5.92 -5.20 21.08
N PRO A 33 -4.98 -5.81 21.83
CA PRO A 33 -4.44 -5.22 23.05
C PRO A 33 -3.58 -3.99 22.74
N GLU A 34 -3.86 -2.89 23.46
CA GLU A 34 -3.10 -1.64 23.41
C GLU A 34 -1.62 -1.90 23.77
N ARG A 35 -0.74 -1.93 22.76
CA ARG A 35 0.69 -1.75 23.00
C ARG A 35 0.98 -0.26 22.89
N SER A 36 1.00 0.40 24.04
CA SER A 36 1.35 1.81 24.22
C SER A 36 2.65 2.15 23.45
N ARG A 37 2.53 3.00 22.42
CA ARG A 37 3.66 3.63 21.73
C ARG A 37 4.46 4.47 22.74
N GLN A 38 5.66 4.01 23.12
CA GLN A 38 6.73 4.91 23.51
C GLN A 38 7.31 5.49 22.21
N LYS A 39 6.85 6.70 21.85
CA LYS A 39 7.48 7.49 20.78
C LYS A 39 8.84 7.97 21.29
N ASN A 40 9.88 7.23 20.97
CA ASN A 40 11.23 7.79 20.98
C ASN A 40 11.42 8.53 19.67
N SER A 41 11.51 9.85 19.76
CA SER A 41 11.93 10.73 18.68
C SER A 41 13.37 10.41 18.29
N SER A 42 13.56 9.62 17.24
CA SER A 42 14.79 9.54 16.47
C SER A 42 14.47 9.94 15.04
N ILE A 43 15.09 11.03 14.60
CA ILE A 43 15.00 11.58 13.25
C ILE A 43 15.73 10.58 12.33
N GLY A 44 14.98 10.00 11.38
CA GLY A 44 15.44 8.98 10.44
C GLY A 44 14.44 7.84 10.42
N GLY A 45 13.49 7.86 9.49
CA GLY A 45 12.60 6.71 9.29
C GLY A 45 13.44 5.51 8.87
N GLN A 46 13.05 4.33 9.37
CA GLN A 46 13.84 3.12 9.21
C GLN A 46 13.29 2.38 8.00
N ALA A 47 14.11 2.21 6.96
CA ALA A 47 13.76 1.38 5.83
C ALA A 47 13.49 -0.06 6.31
N VAL A 48 12.33 -0.59 5.92
CA VAL A 48 11.83 -1.91 6.27
C VAL A 48 11.50 -2.70 5.01
N LYS A 49 11.54 -4.02 5.12
CA LYS A 49 11.33 -4.90 3.97
C LYS A 49 9.87 -4.98 3.56
N THR A 50 9.63 -4.95 2.25
CA THR A 50 8.35 -5.28 1.63
C THR A 50 8.55 -6.00 0.30
N VAL A 51 7.46 -6.41 -0.35
CA VAL A 51 7.47 -7.13 -1.62
C VAL A 51 7.01 -6.20 -2.74
N LYS A 52 7.80 -6.16 -3.82
CA LYS A 52 7.48 -5.49 -5.07
C LYS A 52 7.24 -6.52 -6.17
N VAL A 53 6.27 -6.25 -7.04
CA VAL A 53 6.00 -7.03 -8.25
C VAL A 53 5.89 -6.11 -9.45
N THR A 54 6.70 -6.36 -10.48
CA THR A 54 6.72 -5.56 -11.72
C THR A 54 5.76 -6.12 -12.78
N PRO A 55 5.44 -5.36 -13.85
CA PRO A 55 4.68 -5.85 -15.00
C PRO A 55 5.28 -7.09 -15.69
N ASP A 56 6.62 -7.22 -15.66
CA ASP A 56 7.34 -8.36 -16.21
C ASP A 56 7.20 -9.66 -15.38
N ASN A 57 6.38 -9.63 -14.32
CA ASN A 57 6.21 -10.71 -13.35
C ASN A 57 7.48 -10.99 -12.53
N ILE A 58 8.33 -9.98 -12.36
CA ILE A 58 9.48 -10.04 -11.47
C ILE A 58 9.00 -9.71 -10.06
N ILE A 59 9.30 -10.57 -9.10
CA ILE A 59 9.01 -10.38 -7.67
C ILE A 59 10.32 -10.24 -6.90
N SER A 60 10.43 -9.18 -6.10
CA SER A 60 11.61 -8.92 -5.27
C SER A 60 11.20 -8.40 -3.90
N VAL A 61 12.11 -8.55 -2.93
CA VAL A 61 12.00 -7.90 -1.62
C VAL A 61 12.82 -6.63 -1.67
N ILE A 62 12.20 -5.50 -1.32
CA ILE A 62 12.83 -4.17 -1.33
C ILE A 62 12.77 -3.56 0.07
N ASP A 63 13.74 -2.72 0.40
CA ASP A 63 13.74 -1.93 1.63
C ASP A 63 13.13 -0.55 1.33
N VAL A 64 12.06 -0.20 2.04
CA VAL A 64 11.32 1.07 1.87
C VAL A 64 11.00 1.65 3.23
N ASP A 65 11.17 2.96 3.38
CA ASP A 65 10.70 3.68 4.55
C ASP A 65 9.21 4.04 4.37
N PHE A 66 8.34 3.41 5.16
CA PHE A 66 6.89 3.63 5.10
C PHE A 66 6.45 4.95 5.76
N ASP A 67 7.35 5.59 6.52
CA ASP A 67 7.13 6.94 7.05
C ASP A 67 7.59 8.04 6.05
N ASP A 68 8.33 7.67 5.00
CA ASP A 68 8.76 8.58 3.93
C ASP A 68 7.90 8.43 2.66
N PHE A 69 7.04 9.43 2.45
CA PHE A 69 6.17 9.51 1.28
C PHE A 69 6.93 9.45 -0.05
N HIS A 70 8.14 10.02 -0.13
CA HIS A 70 8.91 10.05 -1.36
C HIS A 70 9.51 8.68 -1.70
N GLU A 71 9.93 7.90 -0.70
CA GLU A 71 10.39 6.53 -0.90
C GLU A 71 9.24 5.61 -1.36
N LEU A 72 8.02 5.79 -0.84
CA LEU A 72 6.83 5.07 -1.32
C LEU A 72 6.50 5.40 -2.78
N GLN A 73 6.53 6.70 -3.15
CA GLN A 73 6.32 7.13 -4.53
C GLN A 73 7.38 6.55 -5.47
N LYS A 74 8.64 6.54 -5.05
CA LYS A 74 9.75 5.96 -5.81
C LYS A 74 9.61 4.44 -5.96
N ALA A 75 9.10 3.74 -4.94
CA ALA A 75 8.93 2.29 -4.97
C ALA A 75 7.91 1.83 -6.04
N VAL A 76 6.82 2.58 -6.21
CA VAL A 76 5.80 2.37 -7.27
C VAL A 76 6.08 3.12 -8.57
N ASP A 77 7.15 3.92 -8.59
CA ASP A 77 7.53 4.81 -9.70
C ASP A 77 6.43 5.85 -10.07
N GLY A 78 5.77 6.43 -9.07
CA GLY A 78 4.71 7.40 -9.34
C GLY A 78 3.90 7.89 -8.15
N HIS A 79 2.74 8.46 -8.44
CA HIS A 79 1.83 8.95 -7.40
C HIS A 79 1.06 7.75 -6.87
N PHE A 80 1.33 7.34 -5.64
CA PHE A 80 0.76 6.10 -5.16
C PHE A 80 -0.69 6.28 -4.68
N GLU A 81 -1.52 5.30 -4.98
CA GLU A 81 -2.81 5.07 -4.34
C GLU A 81 -2.80 3.73 -3.59
N THR A 82 -3.66 3.59 -2.59
CA THR A 82 -3.84 2.34 -1.85
C THR A 82 -5.02 1.55 -2.42
N VAL A 83 -4.78 0.32 -2.82
CA VAL A 83 -5.80 -0.61 -3.31
C VAL A 83 -6.05 -1.70 -2.27
N SER A 84 -7.31 -1.81 -1.84
CA SER A 84 -7.79 -2.88 -0.97
C SER A 84 -9.04 -3.51 -1.58
N THR A 85 -9.04 -4.82 -1.76
CA THR A 85 -10.14 -5.56 -2.40
C THR A 85 -10.54 -6.77 -1.59
N LYS A 86 -11.71 -7.32 -1.92
CA LYS A 86 -12.19 -8.57 -1.35
C LYS A 86 -11.24 -9.73 -1.70
N THR A 87 -10.73 -9.80 -2.92
CA THR A 87 -9.82 -10.85 -3.36
C THR A 87 -8.49 -10.83 -2.61
N LEU A 88 -7.94 -9.64 -2.32
CA LEU A 88 -6.78 -9.51 -1.42
C LEU A 88 -7.08 -10.08 -0.03
N TYR A 89 -8.15 -9.61 0.61
CA TYR A 89 -8.51 -10.06 1.95
C TYR A 89 -8.80 -11.56 1.99
N GLU A 90 -9.51 -12.10 1.01
CA GLU A 90 -9.84 -13.52 0.96
C GLU A 90 -8.62 -14.40 0.72
N THR A 91 -7.62 -13.91 -0.02
CA THR A 91 -6.36 -14.62 -0.28
C THR A 91 -5.47 -14.69 0.96
N PHE A 92 -5.29 -13.56 1.65
CA PHE A 92 -4.33 -13.48 2.76
C PHE A 92 -4.95 -13.69 4.14
N LYS A 93 -6.29 -13.57 4.26
CA LYS A 93 -7.02 -13.54 5.55
C LYS A 93 -6.46 -12.51 6.55
N MET A 94 -5.82 -11.47 6.01
CA MET A 94 -5.15 -10.38 6.70
C MET A 94 -5.41 -9.07 5.92
N PRO A 95 -5.29 -7.89 6.54
CA PRO A 95 -5.52 -6.60 5.88
C PRO A 95 -4.37 -6.21 4.96
N VAL A 96 -3.99 -7.08 4.03
CA VAL A 96 -2.99 -6.82 2.98
C VAL A 96 -3.61 -5.87 1.96
N ILE A 97 -2.85 -4.84 1.59
CA ILE A 97 -3.18 -3.87 0.55
C ILE A 97 -2.05 -3.81 -0.48
N MET A 98 -2.33 -3.16 -1.61
CA MET A 98 -1.35 -2.85 -2.64
C MET A 98 -1.18 -1.33 -2.75
N LEU A 99 0.05 -0.87 -2.91
CA LEU A 99 0.39 0.47 -3.35
C LEU A 99 0.68 0.39 -4.85
N VAL A 100 0.05 1.27 -5.63
CA VAL A 100 0.12 1.28 -7.10
C VAL A 100 0.20 2.72 -7.60
N ASP A 101 0.72 2.94 -8.82
CA ASP A 101 0.75 4.28 -9.42
C ASP A 101 -0.61 4.68 -10.00
N GLU A 102 -1.27 5.68 -9.40
CA GLU A 102 -2.55 6.26 -9.83
C GLU A 102 -2.48 6.75 -11.29
N ASP A 103 -1.32 7.24 -11.72
CA ASP A 103 -1.11 7.77 -13.07
C ASP A 103 -0.66 6.70 -14.08
N GLY A 104 -0.68 5.41 -13.74
CA GLY A 104 -0.14 4.34 -14.59
C GLY A 104 -0.72 4.33 -16.01
N ILE A 105 -2.02 4.60 -16.15
CA ILE A 105 -2.69 4.72 -17.45
C ILE A 105 -2.19 5.95 -18.23
N MET A 106 -2.11 7.11 -17.59
CA MET A 106 -1.68 8.37 -18.22
C MET A 106 -0.21 8.30 -18.66
N LYS A 107 0.62 7.58 -17.91
CA LYS A 107 2.03 7.32 -18.21
C LYS A 107 2.24 6.16 -19.18
N GLN A 108 1.17 5.51 -19.65
CA GLN A 108 1.23 4.35 -20.55
C GLN A 108 2.11 3.20 -20.02
N LYS A 109 2.07 2.96 -18.71
CA LYS A 109 2.79 1.85 -18.09
C LYS A 109 2.22 0.50 -18.53
N GLU A 110 3.02 -0.54 -18.42
CA GLU A 110 2.57 -1.90 -18.75
C GLU A 110 1.64 -2.47 -17.69
N VAL A 111 0.77 -3.42 -18.10
CA VAL A 111 -0.20 -4.05 -17.20
C VAL A 111 0.51 -4.97 -16.20
N ASN A 112 0.27 -4.74 -14.92
CA ASN A 112 0.67 -5.67 -13.87
C ASN A 112 -0.36 -6.79 -13.75
N ARG A 113 0.00 -7.99 -14.21
CA ARG A 113 -0.91 -9.14 -14.20
C ARG A 113 -1.36 -9.52 -12.80
N LEU A 114 -0.43 -9.56 -11.84
CA LEU A 114 -0.74 -9.94 -10.46
C LEU A 114 -1.56 -8.84 -9.77
N GLY A 115 -1.16 -7.58 -9.92
CA GLY A 115 -1.91 -6.44 -9.40
C GLY A 115 -3.34 -6.40 -9.93
N SER A 116 -3.51 -6.60 -11.24
CA SER A 116 -4.84 -6.63 -11.88
C SER A 116 -5.70 -7.79 -11.40
N TYR A 117 -5.11 -8.97 -11.14
CA TYR A 117 -5.82 -10.09 -10.53
C TYR A 117 -6.35 -9.72 -9.14
N PHE A 118 -5.49 -9.15 -8.28
CA PHE A 118 -5.89 -8.74 -6.95
C PHE A 118 -6.86 -7.56 -6.95
N TYR A 119 -6.83 -6.72 -7.97
CA TYR A 119 -7.75 -5.60 -8.13
C TYR A 119 -9.14 -6.02 -8.62
N ASP A 120 -9.36 -7.31 -8.95
CA ASP A 120 -10.60 -7.80 -9.57
C ASP A 120 -10.87 -7.16 -10.95
N ALA A 121 -9.79 -6.88 -11.71
CA ALA A 121 -9.88 -6.24 -13.02
C ALA A 121 -10.68 -7.05 -14.04
N ASP A 122 -10.79 -8.37 -13.87
CA ASP A 122 -11.66 -9.24 -14.67
C ASP A 122 -13.16 -8.93 -14.47
N ARG A 123 -13.54 -8.32 -13.33
CA ARG A 123 -14.93 -7.96 -13.03
C ARG A 123 -15.32 -6.59 -13.57
N HIS A 124 -14.43 -5.60 -13.53
CA HIS A 124 -14.76 -4.21 -13.90
C HIS A 124 -13.97 -3.68 -15.10
N GLY A 125 -12.97 -4.40 -15.61
CA GLY A 125 -12.25 -4.08 -16.85
C GLY A 125 -11.14 -3.03 -16.73
N TRP A 126 -10.73 -2.67 -15.51
CA TRP A 126 -9.70 -1.65 -15.27
C TRP A 126 -8.44 -2.29 -14.69
N PRO A 127 -7.41 -2.57 -15.49
CA PRO A 127 -6.19 -3.20 -14.99
C PRO A 127 -5.35 -2.23 -14.13
N ILE A 128 -4.47 -2.79 -13.31
CA ILE A 128 -3.39 -2.05 -12.64
C ILE A 128 -2.20 -1.97 -13.61
N LEU A 129 -1.63 -0.76 -13.78
CA LEU A 129 -0.47 -0.53 -14.64
C LEU A 129 0.74 -0.11 -13.79
N GLY A 130 1.91 -0.65 -14.11
CA GLY A 130 3.16 -0.36 -13.40
C GLY A 130 3.47 -1.31 -12.24
N ASP A 131 4.32 -0.85 -11.33
CA ASP A 131 4.77 -1.66 -10.20
C ASP A 131 3.73 -1.71 -9.09
N VAL A 132 3.68 -2.85 -8.41
CA VAL A 132 2.86 -3.07 -7.22
C VAL A 132 3.78 -3.27 -6.03
N VAL A 133 3.53 -2.57 -4.92
CA VAL A 133 4.21 -2.78 -3.64
C VAL A 133 3.18 -3.22 -2.60
N PHE A 134 3.43 -4.33 -1.91
CA PHE A 134 2.51 -4.83 -0.89
C PHE A 134 2.68 -4.08 0.45
N ALA A 135 1.59 -3.93 1.19
CA ALA A 135 1.59 -3.31 2.51
C ALA A 135 0.48 -3.90 3.39
N ILE A 136 0.43 -3.50 4.65
CA ILE A 136 -0.61 -3.84 5.62
C ILE A 136 -1.35 -2.56 6.01
N ALA A 137 -2.68 -2.59 5.95
CA ALA A 137 -3.51 -1.53 6.51
C ALA A 137 -3.61 -1.71 8.04
N ALA A 138 -3.13 -0.71 8.78
CA ALA A 138 -3.15 -0.64 10.24
C ALA A 138 -4.04 0.53 10.72
N GLY A 139 -5.36 0.38 10.57
CA GLY A 139 -6.29 1.47 10.84
C GLY A 139 -6.24 2.54 9.73
N GLU A 140 -5.85 3.76 10.07
CA GLU A 140 -5.60 4.84 9.10
C GLU A 140 -4.17 4.84 8.54
N ASP A 141 -3.27 4.06 9.15
CA ASP A 141 -1.85 4.00 8.79
C ASP A 141 -1.56 2.84 7.81
N ILE A 142 -0.48 2.95 7.04
CA ILE A 142 0.08 1.87 6.22
C ILE A 142 1.40 1.40 6.82
N GLU A 143 1.57 0.08 6.92
CA GLU A 143 2.75 -0.54 7.49
C GLU A 143 3.34 -1.58 6.54
N ALA A 144 4.63 -1.88 6.68
CA ALA A 144 5.25 -2.99 5.98
C ALA A 144 4.71 -4.35 6.49
N PRO A 145 4.67 -5.38 5.65
CA PRO A 145 4.36 -6.73 6.11
C PRO A 145 5.40 -7.22 7.14
N SER A 146 4.93 -7.88 8.20
CA SER A 146 5.80 -8.39 9.26
C SER A 146 6.89 -9.37 8.78
N ASP A 147 6.63 -10.10 7.70
CA ASP A 147 7.58 -10.99 7.05
C ASP A 147 7.43 -10.90 5.51
N ALA A 148 8.24 -10.05 4.89
CA ALA A 148 8.25 -9.86 3.45
C ALA A 148 8.74 -11.09 2.67
N GLU A 149 9.64 -11.90 3.25
CA GLU A 149 10.15 -13.11 2.60
C GLU A 149 9.07 -14.19 2.56
N ALA A 150 8.35 -14.40 3.66
CA ALA A 150 7.20 -15.31 3.69
C ALA A 150 6.12 -14.87 2.70
N LEU A 151 5.85 -13.56 2.59
CA LEU A 151 4.90 -13.02 1.62
C LEU A 151 5.35 -13.30 0.17
N LYS A 152 6.63 -13.06 -0.15
CA LYS A 152 7.20 -13.39 -1.47
C LYS A 152 7.06 -14.88 -1.78
N ILE A 153 7.42 -15.75 -0.85
CA ILE A 153 7.34 -17.21 -1.00
C ILE A 153 5.89 -17.62 -1.24
N PHE A 154 4.94 -17.11 -0.45
CA PHE A 154 3.52 -17.38 -0.63
C PHE A 154 3.04 -16.98 -2.03
N LEU A 155 3.40 -15.78 -2.49
CA LEU A 155 3.04 -15.31 -3.83
C LEU A 155 3.62 -16.24 -4.90
N LYS A 156 4.90 -16.61 -4.82
CA LYS A 156 5.51 -17.53 -5.78
C LYS A 156 4.87 -18.91 -5.80
N MET A 157 4.45 -19.43 -4.64
CA MET A 157 3.79 -20.74 -4.56
C MET A 157 2.40 -20.74 -5.21
N ASN A 158 1.67 -19.62 -5.13
CA ASN A 158 0.30 -19.51 -5.66
C ASN A 158 0.26 -18.97 -7.10
N PHE A 159 1.30 -18.25 -7.53
CA PHE A 159 1.40 -17.63 -8.85
C PHE A 159 2.70 -18.08 -9.52
N SER A 160 2.67 -19.26 -10.13
CA SER A 160 3.86 -19.95 -10.68
C SER A 160 4.57 -19.23 -11.83
N TYR A 161 3.97 -18.18 -12.39
CA TYR A 161 4.56 -17.36 -13.44
C TYR A 161 5.47 -16.24 -12.90
N LEU A 162 5.48 -16.00 -11.57
CA LEU A 162 6.36 -15.04 -10.94
C LEU A 162 7.81 -15.54 -10.91
N LYS A 163 8.75 -14.65 -11.21
CA LYS A 163 10.19 -14.91 -11.26
C LYS A 163 10.91 -14.00 -10.27
N GLU A 164 11.97 -14.49 -9.64
CA GLU A 164 12.83 -13.62 -8.83
C GLU A 164 13.73 -12.78 -9.73
N GLU A 165 14.13 -11.62 -9.23
CA GLU A 165 15.19 -10.79 -9.79
C GLU A 165 16.57 -11.47 -9.66
#